data_AF-A0A6I7LW17-F1
#
_entry.id   AF-A0A6I7LW17-F1
#
_cell.length_a   1.000
_cell.length_b   1.000
_cell.length_c   1.000
_cell.angle_alpha   90.00
_cell.angle_beta   90.00
_cell.angle_gamma   90.00
#
_symmetry.space_group_name_H-M   'P 1'
#
loop_
_entity.id
_entity.type
_entity.pdbx_description
1 polymer ?
#
loop_
_entity_poly.entity_id
_entity_poly.type
_entity_poly.pdbx_seq_one_letter_code
_entity_poly.pdbx_strand_id
1 'polypeptide(L)'
;MKKISQNDGFTILEVLIAVIILTLSLLMLLNMAMIALEGNDWSNKATRSTQLLQEKLEQLRTGMNLTNGRDTVADIQRTWTITSSANHLRRIDISAAWMNKRGDSLHNNITAYIRTDSI
;
A
#
# COMPACT_ATOMS: atom_id res chain seq x y z
N MET A 1 -69.01 6.72 -1.92
CA MET A 1 -67.62 6.61 -1.42
C MET A 1 -66.76 7.55 -2.27
N LYS A 2 -66.25 8.65 -1.71
CA LYS A 2 -65.56 9.69 -2.49
C LYS A 2 -64.06 9.40 -2.47
N LYS A 3 -63.50 9.00 -3.62
CA LYS A 3 -62.07 8.72 -3.79
C LYS A 3 -61.35 10.05 -3.90
N ILE A 4 -60.55 10.41 -2.89
CA ILE A 4 -59.72 11.62 -2.93
C ILE A 4 -58.49 11.27 -3.76
N SER A 5 -58.52 11.55 -5.06
CA SER A 5 -57.33 11.50 -5.90
C SER A 5 -56.66 12.88 -5.85
N GLN A 6 -55.75 13.07 -4.90
CA GLN A 6 -54.82 14.21 -4.94
C GLN A 6 -53.81 13.91 -6.05
N ASN A 7 -53.91 14.67 -7.14
CA ASN A 7 -53.07 14.55 -8.31
C ASN A 7 -52.07 15.71 -8.30
N ASP A 8 -51.36 15.85 -7.19
CA ASP A 8 -50.39 16.93 -6.98
C ASP A 8 -49.08 16.52 -7.65
N GLY A 9 -48.77 17.15 -8.79
CA GLY A 9 -47.52 16.96 -9.51
C GLY A 9 -46.33 17.57 -8.76
N PHE A 10 -45.13 17.12 -9.11
CA PHE A 10 -43.89 17.66 -8.53
C PHE A 10 -43.73 19.15 -8.82
N THR A 11 -43.38 19.93 -7.80
CA THR A 11 -43.04 21.34 -7.99
C THR A 11 -41.63 21.48 -8.53
N ILE A 12 -41.37 22.53 -9.31
CA ILE A 12 -40.01 22.84 -9.80
C ILE A 12 -39.03 23.04 -8.64
N LEU A 13 -39.49 23.61 -7.52
CA LEU A 13 -38.69 23.82 -6.32
C LEU A 13 -38.26 22.49 -5.70
N GLU A 14 -39.15 21.51 -5.66
CA GLU A 14 -38.85 20.18 -5.12
C GLU A 14 -37.82 19.44 -5.98
N VAL A 15 -37.95 19.52 -7.30
CA VAL A 15 -36.94 18.97 -8.23
C VAL A 15 -35.59 19.68 -8.06
N LEU A 16 -35.59 21.00 -7.90
CA LEU A 16 -34.36 21.77 -7.67
C LEU A 16 -33.66 21.32 -6.38
N ILE A 17 -34.41 21.19 -5.28
CA ILE A 17 -33.87 20.73 -3.99
C ILE A 17 -33.35 19.29 -4.11
N ALA A 18 -34.08 18.40 -4.78
CA ALA A 18 -33.65 17.02 -4.99
C ALA A 18 -32.34 16.94 -5.77
N VAL A 19 -32.16 17.75 -6.84
CA VAL A 19 -30.92 17.80 -7.61
C VAL A 19 -29.77 18.36 -6.78
N ILE A 20 -30.01 19.36 -5.91
CA ILE A 20 -28.99 19.89 -5.00
C ILE A 20 -28.54 18.79 -4.02
N ILE A 21 -29.48 18.09 -3.38
CA ILE A 21 -29.15 17.00 -2.44
C ILE A 21 -28.40 15.88 -3.17
N LEU A 22 -28.82 15.53 -4.39
CA LEU A 22 -28.18 14.50 -5.20
C LEU A 22 -26.74 14.87 -5.54
N THR A 23 -26.48 16.10 -5.99
CA THR A 23 -25.13 16.54 -6.37
C THR A 23 -24.20 16.59 -5.17
N LEU A 24 -24.66 17.06 -4.00
CA LEU A 24 -23.90 17.01 -2.76
C LEU A 24 -23.58 15.58 -2.33
N SER A 25 -24.55 14.67 -2.44
CA SER A 25 -24.36 13.25 -2.12
C SER A 25 -23.32 12.59 -3.02
N LEU A 26 -23.36 12.86 -4.33
CA LEU A 26 -22.39 12.35 -5.29
C LEU A 26 -20.98 12.89 -5.03
N LEU A 27 -20.85 14.15 -4.61
CA LEU A 27 -19.56 14.73 -4.26
C LEU A 27 -18.93 14.03 -3.05
N MET A 28 -19.72 13.66 -2.04
CA MET A 28 -19.23 12.88 -0.91
C MET A 28 -18.75 11.49 -1.32
N LEU A 29 -19.46 10.82 -2.23
CA LEU A 29 -19.06 9.51 -2.74
C LEU A 29 -17.74 9.56 -3.52
N LEU A 30 -17.49 10.64 -4.27
CA LEU A 30 -16.23 10.82 -4.99
C LEU A 30 -15.02 10.84 -4.04
N ASN A 31 -15.16 11.46 -2.86
CA ASN A 31 -14.10 11.48 -1.86
C ASN A 31 -13.79 10.07 -1.34
N MET A 32 -14.83 9.28 -1.05
CA MET A 32 -14.66 7.87 -0.64
C MET A 32 -14.01 7.01 -1.73
N ALA A 33 -14.36 7.25 -3.00
CA ALA A 33 -13.75 6.53 -4.12
C ALA A 33 -12.24 6.78 -4.21
N MET A 34 -11.77 8.00 -3.97
CA MET A 34 -10.33 8.31 -3.95
C MET A 34 -9.61 7.56 -2.82
N ILE A 35 -10.17 7.58 -1.60
CA ILE A 35 -9.59 6.86 -0.45
C ILE A 35 -9.48 5.36 -0.74
N ALA A 36 -10.51 4.76 -1.36
CA ALA A 36 -10.50 3.35 -1.70
C ALA A 36 -9.42 2.99 -2.73
N LEU A 37 -9.23 3.82 -3.75
CA LEU A 37 -8.19 3.63 -4.78
C LEU A 37 -6.79 3.72 -4.18
N GLU A 38 -6.54 4.72 -3.34
CA GLU A 38 -5.24 4.90 -2.68
C GLU A 38 -4.94 3.78 -1.68
N GLY A 39 -5.96 3.33 -0.93
CA GLY A 39 -5.84 2.17 -0.03
C GLY A 39 -5.46 0.91 -0.79
N ASN A 40 -6.06 0.67 -1.95
CA ASN A 40 -5.74 -0.50 -2.78
C ASN A 40 -4.32 -0.42 -3.39
N ASP A 41 -3.90 0.75 -3.89
CA ASP A 41 -2.52 0.95 -4.40
C ASP A 41 -1.50 0.73 -3.29
N TRP A 42 -1.76 1.27 -2.10
CA TRP A 42 -0.92 1.06 -0.92
C TRP A 42 -0.82 -0.42 -0.54
N SER A 43 -1.95 -1.11 -0.39
CA SER A 43 -1.96 -2.52 -0.03
C SER A 43 -1.23 -3.38 -1.04
N ASN A 44 -1.46 -3.16 -2.34
CA ASN A 44 -0.79 -3.90 -3.40
C ASN A 44 0.73 -3.68 -3.39
N LYS A 45 1.18 -2.42 -3.29
CA LYS A 45 2.62 -2.11 -3.21
C LYS A 45 3.26 -2.66 -1.93
N ALA A 46 2.57 -2.60 -0.79
CA ALA A 46 3.06 -3.15 0.47
C ALA A 46 3.22 -4.68 0.43
N THR A 47 2.23 -5.39 -0.13
CA THR A 47 2.32 -6.84 -0.34
C THR A 47 3.47 -7.20 -1.28
N ARG A 48 3.57 -6.50 -2.42
CA ARG A 48 4.65 -6.74 -3.39
C ARG A 48 6.03 -6.42 -2.81
N SER A 49 6.15 -5.33 -2.06
CA SER A 49 7.38 -4.99 -1.33
C SER A 49 7.77 -6.10 -0.38
N THR A 50 6.82 -6.65 0.37
CA THR A 50 7.08 -7.75 1.32
C THR A 50 7.58 -9.00 0.59
N GLN A 51 6.94 -9.37 -0.53
CA GLN A 51 7.37 -10.49 -1.36
C GLN A 51 8.80 -10.28 -1.88
N LEU A 52 9.13 -9.09 -2.39
CA LEU A 52 10.46 -8.77 -2.90
C LEU A 52 11.54 -8.75 -1.80
N LEU A 53 11.19 -8.35 -0.57
CA LEU A 53 12.09 -8.42 0.58
C LEU A 53 12.36 -9.88 0.97
N GLN A 54 11.32 -10.72 1.01
CA GLN A 54 11.46 -12.15 1.29
C GLN A 54 12.29 -12.87 0.23
N GLU A 55 12.03 -12.60 -1.05
CA GLU A 55 12.83 -13.15 -2.15
C GLU A 55 14.30 -12.74 -2.00
N LYS A 56 14.57 -11.47 -1.68
CA LYS A 56 15.94 -11.02 -1.48
C LYS A 56 16.60 -11.68 -0.26
N LEU A 57 15.86 -11.86 0.82
CA LEU A 57 16.34 -12.56 2.00
C LEU A 57 16.74 -13.99 1.65
N GLU A 58 15.93 -14.70 0.86
CA GLU A 58 16.23 -16.08 0.46
C GLU A 58 17.43 -16.14 -0.50
N GLN A 59 17.57 -15.18 -1.41
CA GLN A 59 18.77 -15.04 -2.24
C GLN A 59 20.03 -14.82 -1.40
N LEU A 60 19.96 -13.99 -0.34
CA LEU A 60 21.09 -13.76 0.56
C LEU A 60 21.38 -14.98 1.43
N ARG A 61 20.35 -15.74 1.81
CA ARG A 61 20.50 -16.98 2.60
C ARG A 61 21.16 -18.11 1.81
N THR A 62 20.82 -18.25 0.53
CA THR A 62 21.37 -19.30 -0.36
C THR A 62 22.67 -18.88 -1.03
N GLY A 63 22.93 -17.58 -1.13
CA GLY A 63 24.11 -17.01 -1.77
C GLY A 63 25.39 -17.21 -0.96
N MET A 64 26.47 -17.54 -1.67
CA MET A 64 27.81 -17.72 -1.07
C MET A 64 28.49 -16.38 -0.70
N ASN A 65 28.03 -15.26 -1.28
CA ASN A 65 28.59 -13.93 -1.06
C ASN A 65 27.59 -13.00 -0.35
N LEU A 66 27.73 -12.92 0.98
CA LEU A 66 26.95 -12.04 1.84
C LEU A 66 27.57 -10.62 1.87
N THR A 67 27.23 -9.79 0.88
CA THR A 67 27.67 -8.40 0.81
C THR A 67 26.50 -7.41 0.89
N ASN A 68 26.76 -6.23 1.46
CA ASN A 68 25.81 -5.11 1.48
C ASN A 68 25.49 -4.63 0.06
N GLY A 69 24.31 -4.06 -0.13
CA GLY A 69 23.94 -3.56 -1.44
C GLY A 69 22.60 -2.84 -1.48
N ARG A 70 22.31 -2.33 -2.67
CA ARG A 70 21.07 -1.65 -3.01
C ARG A 70 20.68 -2.00 -4.44
N ASP A 71 19.40 -2.17 -4.68
CA ASP A 71 18.84 -2.29 -6.02
C ASP A 71 17.47 -1.61 -6.11
N THR A 72 16.91 -1.59 -7.31
CA THR A 72 15.55 -1.10 -7.54
C THR A 72 14.85 -2.09 -8.47
N VAL A 73 13.75 -2.65 -7.98
CA VAL A 73 12.96 -3.64 -8.71
C VAL A 73 11.51 -3.21 -8.66
N ALA A 74 10.89 -3.08 -9.83
CA ALA A 74 9.48 -2.70 -9.97
C ALA A 74 9.10 -1.42 -9.17
N ASP A 75 9.90 -0.35 -9.31
CA ASP A 75 9.67 0.95 -8.65
C ASP A 75 9.75 0.89 -7.11
N ILE A 76 10.40 -0.17 -6.58
CA ILE A 76 10.69 -0.33 -5.15
C ILE A 76 12.21 -0.39 -4.99
N GLN A 77 12.76 0.57 -4.26
CA GLN A 77 14.18 0.60 -3.93
C GLN A 77 14.42 -0.31 -2.73
N ARG A 78 15.29 -1.30 -2.85
CA ARG A 78 15.67 -2.18 -1.74
C ARG A 78 17.11 -1.91 -1.33
N THR A 79 17.38 -1.89 -0.04
CA THR A 79 18.72 -1.79 0.54
C THR A 79 18.87 -2.87 1.58
N TRP A 80 19.98 -3.61 1.55
CA TRP A 80 20.29 -4.62 2.56
C TRP A 80 21.66 -4.38 3.18
N THR A 81 21.71 -4.57 4.50
CA THR A 81 22.91 -4.46 5.31
C THR A 81 23.08 -5.72 6.12
N ILE A 82 24.28 -6.28 6.06
CA ILE A 82 24.67 -7.52 6.70
C ILE A 82 25.72 -7.15 7.75
N THR A 83 25.45 -7.50 9.00
CA THR A 83 26.32 -7.22 10.13
C THR A 83 26.66 -8.51 10.87
N SER A 84 27.92 -8.68 11.26
CA SER A 84 28.31 -9.80 12.14
C SER A 84 27.87 -9.46 13.56
N SER A 85 26.92 -10.21 14.11
CA SER A 85 26.38 -9.96 15.45
C SER A 85 27.03 -10.84 16.53
N ALA A 86 27.51 -12.03 16.16
CA ALA A 86 28.25 -12.93 17.04
C ALA A 86 29.04 -13.95 16.20
N ASN A 87 29.84 -14.78 16.88
CA ASN A 87 30.54 -15.88 16.24
C ASN A 87 29.51 -16.80 15.55
N HIS A 88 29.66 -17.04 14.25
CA HIS A 88 28.73 -17.82 13.44
C HIS A 88 27.31 -17.23 13.29
N LEU A 89 27.07 -15.96 13.63
CA LEU A 89 25.75 -15.32 13.49
C LEU A 89 25.83 -13.99 12.74
N ARG A 90 25.14 -13.92 11.61
CA ARG A 90 24.99 -12.69 10.82
C ARG A 90 23.56 -12.18 10.92
N ARG A 91 23.42 -10.88 11.12
CA ARG A 91 22.16 -10.15 11.06
C ARG A 91 22.04 -9.51 9.69
N ILE A 92 20.90 -9.73 9.04
CA ILE A 92 20.55 -9.13 7.76
C ILE A 92 19.36 -8.23 7.99
N ASP A 93 19.53 -6.93 7.73
CA ASP A 93 18.45 -5.96 7.70
C ASP A 93 18.21 -5.57 6.24
N ILE A 94 16.99 -5.80 5.75
CA ILE A 94 16.56 -5.45 4.40
C ILE A 94 15.44 -4.42 4.52
N SER A 95 15.59 -3.30 3.84
CA SER A 95 14.60 -2.23 3.76
C SER A 95 14.18 -2.03 2.32
N ALA A 96 12.88 -1.91 2.09
CA ALA A 96 12.28 -1.52 0.83
C ALA A 96 11.62 -0.16 1.00
N ALA A 97 11.82 0.73 0.03
CA ALA A 97 11.25 2.07 -0.01
C ALA A 97 10.56 2.29 -1.35
N TRP A 98 9.38 2.91 -1.31
CA TRP A 98 8.64 3.32 -2.51
C TRP A 98 7.86 4.59 -2.23
N MET A 99 7.55 5.32 -3.31
CA MET A 99 6.71 6.52 -3.23
C MET A 99 5.25 6.15 -3.56
N ASN A 100 4.31 6.68 -2.79
CA ASN A 100 2.88 6.58 -3.11
C ASN A 100 2.49 7.64 -4.15
N LYS A 101 1.23 7.62 -4.60
CA LYS A 101 0.70 8.60 -5.57
C LYS A 101 0.57 10.03 -5.02
N ARG A 102 0.63 10.22 -3.70
CA ARG A 102 0.62 11.52 -3.02
C ARG A 102 2.03 12.12 -2.86
N GLY A 103 3.09 11.35 -3.14
CA GLY A 103 4.48 11.77 -2.94
C GLY A 103 5.08 11.35 -1.59
N ASP A 104 4.34 10.66 -0.73
CA ASP A 104 4.87 10.16 0.54
C ASP A 104 5.81 8.97 0.29
N SER A 105 6.97 9.02 0.93
CA SER A 105 7.90 7.89 0.98
C SER A 105 7.42 6.90 2.04
N LEU A 106 7.19 5.66 1.61
CA LEU A 106 6.79 4.55 2.46
C LEU A 106 7.91 3.53 2.50
N HIS A 107 8.01 2.83 3.63
CA HIS A 107 9.08 1.88 3.87
C HIS A 107 8.54 0.61 4.50
N ASN A 108 9.17 -0.53 4.19
CA ASN A 108 8.97 -1.79 4.84
C ASN A 108 10.33 -2.43 5.13
N ASN A 109 10.49 -3.05 6.29
CA ASN A 109 11.74 -3.67 6.70
C ASN A 109 11.53 -5.11 7.17
N ILE A 110 12.52 -5.95 6.88
CA ILE A 110 12.63 -7.30 7.42
C ILE A 110 14.04 -7.46 7.99
N THR A 111 14.11 -7.92 9.24
CA THR A 111 15.36 -8.29 9.89
C THR A 111 15.37 -9.80 10.11
N ALA A 112 16.48 -10.43 9.74
CA ALA A 112 16.68 -11.87 9.92
C ALA A 112 18.07 -12.15 10.50
N TYR A 113 18.19 -13.27 11.20
CA TYR A 113 19.45 -13.78 11.71
C TYR A 113 19.77 -15.11 11.04
N ILE A 114 20.97 -15.24 10.48
CA ILE A 114 21.43 -16.43 9.79
C ILE A 114 22.67 -16.95 10.49
N ARG A 115 22.66 -18.25 10.79
CA ARG A 115 23.85 -18.95 11.26
C ARG A 115 24.78 -19.21 10.07
N THR A 116 26.02 -18.75 10.15
CA THR A 116 27.07 -19.05 9.18
C THR A 116 28.01 -20.06 9.83
N ASP A 117 28.26 -21.17 9.17
CA ASP A 117 29.18 -22.24 9.57
C ASP A 117 30.66 -21.93 9.25
N SER A 118 30.92 -20.80 8.59
CA SER A 118 32.28 -20.37 8.22
C SER A 118 32.90 -19.38 9.21
N ILE A 119 34.14 -19.68 9.61
CA ILE A 119 35.11 -18.89 10.39
C ILE A 119 35.69 -17.77 9.52
#